data_AF-A0A183TY92-F1
#
_entry.id   AF-A0A183TY92-F1
#
_cell.length_a   1.000
_cell.length_b   1.000
_cell.length_c   1.000
_cell.angle_alpha   90.00
_cell.angle_beta   90.00
_cell.angle_gamma   90.00
#
_symmetry.space_group_name_H-M   'P 1'
#
loop_
_entity.id
_entity.type
_entity.pdbx_description
1 polymer ?
#
loop_
_entity_poly.entity_id
_entity_poly.type
_entity_poly.pdbx_seq_one_letter_code
_entity_poly.pdbx_strand_id
1 'polypeptide(L)'
;MISEEIGIYFRASSLENAMKEKDAMIERLHKEIDDLKKLSEEMQHMEVKLQEAEHVVAEHVKTDEIRADGLENALKEKDAIIGDLHKQLDELKELPETVRHLEHRLHEAEDQTVQAPKDEEIKADGLERELKEKNDVIDALHKEIDELRTVKVETPEVEGVATQLPDSRQRFWFKRLYSKLTGRRKLQQEQTAKPAELRETIVNLEGKLRDTELALSEAQKADDVNKLRAETDRLVNEINEKNRIIDELNKLKGEAEWSLGEHRQWLSDANNRANGLENTVKEKDEQIGALNKELDELRAVKVETPADALNEQIEQLQSKVQELEGRLRDSEKAIAEAPKPEENKANGLENAVREKDGIIDGLRKENDELRAVKLQIPEEALTAEQVNELRETVKNLEAKLRDAPSADEVAANGLESAVREKDELIEGMRRENEELKALRGEQEEFAVREQIPELQSSLHDLEQKLRDTEKALAEAPKGDEINGLKSEVDRLVNEINEKNRIIDELNKIKDDKEWSIGEYRQWLSDAHNRANDLENALNEKDKVIEGLHKENDELKSAQSEGIKSREGVGPKSEEFE
;
A
#
# COMPACT_ATOMS: atom_id res chain seq x y z
N MET A 1 56.24 -52.31 58.57
CA MET A 1 56.59 -50.88 58.47
C MET A 1 56.82 -50.51 57.01
N ILE A 2 58.04 -50.26 56.52
CA ILE A 2 58.30 -49.62 55.21
C ILE A 2 57.43 -50.14 54.04
N SER A 3 57.34 -51.46 53.84
CA SER A 3 56.54 -52.04 52.75
C SER A 3 55.02 -51.84 52.92
N GLU A 4 54.53 -51.83 54.17
CA GLU A 4 53.12 -51.54 54.49
C GLU A 4 52.82 -50.05 54.33
N GLU A 5 53.74 -49.16 54.69
CA GLU A 5 53.59 -47.71 54.54
C GLU A 5 53.51 -47.31 53.06
N ILE A 6 54.38 -47.87 52.21
CA ILE A 6 54.30 -47.72 50.74
C ILE A 6 52.96 -48.26 50.22
N GLY A 7 52.54 -49.46 50.67
CA GLY A 7 51.26 -50.05 50.29
C GLY A 7 50.03 -49.27 50.78
N ILE A 8 50.13 -48.52 51.88
CA ILE A 8 49.09 -47.61 52.35
C ILE A 8 49.05 -46.36 51.46
N TYR A 9 50.22 -45.77 51.16
CA TYR A 9 50.33 -44.57 50.33
C TYR A 9 49.77 -44.79 48.91
N PHE A 10 50.11 -45.92 48.28
CA PHE A 10 49.56 -46.29 46.96
C PHE A 10 48.03 -46.45 46.98
N ARG A 11 47.48 -47.07 48.05
CA ARG A 11 46.02 -47.21 48.20
C ARG A 11 45.34 -45.87 48.47
N ALA A 12 45.94 -44.99 49.27
CA ALA A 12 45.42 -43.64 49.50
C ALA A 12 45.37 -42.82 48.21
N SER A 13 46.46 -42.78 47.43
CA SER A 13 46.50 -42.05 46.16
C SER A 13 45.58 -42.63 45.09
N SER A 14 45.45 -43.96 45.04
CA SER A 14 44.49 -44.64 44.16
C SER A 14 43.04 -44.28 44.51
N LEU A 15 42.72 -44.18 45.81
CA LEU A 15 41.39 -43.83 46.30
C LEU A 15 41.09 -42.33 46.11
N GLU A 16 42.09 -41.45 46.28
CA GLU A 16 41.99 -40.02 46.00
C GLU A 16 41.70 -39.74 44.51
N ASN A 17 42.37 -40.45 43.60
CA ASN A 17 42.08 -40.34 42.17
C ASN A 17 40.68 -40.85 41.83
N ALA A 18 40.26 -41.99 42.39
CA ALA A 18 38.90 -42.51 42.21
C ALA A 18 37.80 -41.57 42.78
N MET A 19 38.11 -40.80 43.83
CA MET A 19 37.22 -39.73 44.31
C MET A 19 37.13 -38.57 43.32
N LYS A 20 38.26 -38.03 42.84
CA LYS A 20 38.27 -36.94 41.83
C LYS A 20 37.55 -37.32 40.55
N GLU A 21 37.72 -38.56 40.09
CA GLU A 21 37.07 -39.09 38.90
C GLU A 21 35.56 -39.24 39.09
N LYS A 22 35.13 -39.65 40.29
CA LYS A 22 33.71 -39.68 40.69
C LYS A 22 33.11 -38.28 40.83
N ASP A 23 33.83 -37.32 41.40
CA ASP A 23 33.35 -35.94 41.56
C ASP A 23 33.20 -35.25 40.19
N ALA A 24 34.15 -35.46 39.27
CA ALA A 24 34.05 -35.02 37.87
C ALA A 24 32.90 -35.72 37.11
N MET A 25 32.56 -36.97 37.44
CA MET A 25 31.36 -37.65 36.90
C MET A 25 30.07 -37.02 37.46
N ILE A 26 30.05 -36.64 38.74
CA ILE A 26 28.91 -35.96 39.38
C ILE A 26 28.69 -34.57 38.77
N GLU A 27 29.74 -33.80 38.49
CA GLU A 27 29.61 -32.51 37.79
C GLU A 27 29.03 -32.66 36.37
N ARG A 28 29.46 -33.67 35.61
CA ARG A 28 28.87 -33.97 34.29
C ARG A 28 27.38 -34.31 34.39
N LEU A 29 27.01 -35.18 35.33
CA LEU A 29 25.62 -35.57 35.55
C LEU A 29 24.73 -34.40 36.00
N HIS A 30 25.24 -33.49 36.86
CA HIS A 30 24.50 -32.28 37.21
C HIS A 30 24.29 -31.37 35.99
N LYS A 31 25.31 -31.16 35.15
CA LYS A 31 25.15 -30.38 33.92
C LYS A 31 24.13 -31.02 32.98
N GLU A 32 24.21 -32.33 32.76
CA GLU A 32 23.29 -33.09 31.90
C GLU A 32 21.84 -33.02 32.42
N ILE A 33 21.65 -33.04 33.75
CA ILE A 33 20.35 -32.80 34.39
C ILE A 33 19.81 -31.38 34.15
N ASP A 34 20.66 -30.36 34.19
CA ASP A 34 20.24 -28.96 33.97
C ASP A 34 19.98 -28.67 32.48
N ASP A 35 20.79 -29.23 31.57
CA ASP A 35 20.54 -29.19 30.12
C ASP A 35 19.20 -29.90 29.78
N LEU A 36 18.87 -31.02 30.45
CA LEU A 36 17.58 -31.72 30.30
C LEU A 36 16.38 -30.94 30.88
N LYS A 37 16.53 -30.22 32.00
CA LYS A 37 15.47 -29.32 32.52
C LYS A 37 15.15 -28.24 31.51
N LYS A 38 16.18 -27.58 30.97
CA LYS A 38 16.04 -26.53 29.96
C LYS A 38 15.31 -27.04 28.71
N LEU A 39 15.65 -28.25 28.25
CA LEU A 39 14.95 -28.90 27.14
C LEU A 39 13.46 -29.18 27.47
N SER A 40 13.16 -29.57 28.72
CA SER A 40 11.77 -29.78 29.18
C SER A 40 10.96 -28.48 29.27
N GLU A 41 11.58 -27.35 29.65
CA GLU A 41 10.95 -26.03 29.66
C GLU A 41 10.67 -25.54 28.23
N GLU A 42 11.63 -25.76 27.31
CA GLU A 42 11.45 -25.47 25.88
C GLU A 42 10.33 -26.32 25.24
N MET A 43 10.23 -27.60 25.60
CA MET A 43 9.11 -28.46 25.17
C MET A 43 7.76 -27.95 25.70
N GLN A 44 7.65 -27.62 26.98
CA GLN A 44 6.40 -27.07 27.55
C GLN A 44 5.99 -25.76 26.86
N HIS A 45 6.95 -24.89 26.53
CA HIS A 45 6.66 -23.65 25.80
C HIS A 45 6.20 -23.91 24.36
N MET A 46 6.74 -24.92 23.67
CA MET A 46 6.26 -25.34 22.35
C MET A 46 4.86 -25.95 22.40
N GLU A 47 4.52 -26.73 23.43
CA GLU A 47 3.20 -27.33 23.58
C GLU A 47 2.10 -26.29 23.84
N VAL A 48 2.39 -25.25 24.63
CA VAL A 48 1.47 -24.10 24.78
C VAL A 48 1.25 -23.39 23.45
N LYS A 49 2.32 -23.12 22.67
CA LYS A 49 2.21 -22.51 21.34
C LYS A 49 1.42 -23.37 20.34
N LEU A 50 1.48 -24.70 20.46
CA LEU A 50 0.67 -25.60 19.65
C LEU A 50 -0.82 -25.44 19.98
N GLN A 51 -1.18 -25.41 21.27
CA GLN A 51 -2.56 -25.20 21.73
C GLN A 51 -3.11 -23.81 21.33
N GLU A 52 -2.27 -22.76 21.37
CA GLU A 52 -2.61 -21.43 20.86
C GLU A 52 -2.90 -21.47 19.35
N ALA A 53 -2.06 -22.14 18.56
CA ALA A 53 -2.26 -22.30 17.11
C ALA A 53 -3.51 -23.12 16.77
N GLU A 54 -3.77 -24.22 17.49
CA GLU A 54 -5.00 -25.02 17.36
C GLU A 54 -6.25 -24.19 17.65
N HIS A 55 -6.23 -23.34 18.69
CA HIS A 55 -7.34 -22.43 18.99
C HIS A 55 -7.57 -21.41 17.86
N VAL A 56 -6.51 -20.80 17.33
CA VAL A 56 -6.60 -19.85 16.21
C VAL A 56 -7.19 -20.51 14.97
N VAL A 57 -6.77 -21.73 14.62
CA VAL A 57 -7.35 -22.50 13.51
C VAL A 57 -8.83 -22.82 13.78
N ALA A 58 -9.19 -23.22 15.00
CA ALA A 58 -10.57 -23.52 15.38
C ALA A 58 -11.51 -22.30 15.38
N GLU A 59 -11.00 -21.07 15.53
CA GLU A 59 -11.79 -19.85 15.30
C GLU A 59 -11.95 -19.53 13.81
N HIS A 60 -10.89 -19.64 13.01
CA HIS A 60 -10.96 -19.40 11.56
C HIS A 60 -11.99 -20.32 10.89
N VAL A 61 -12.00 -21.61 11.22
CA VAL A 61 -12.99 -22.57 10.72
C VAL A 61 -14.42 -22.15 11.05
N LYS A 62 -14.70 -21.68 12.28
CA LYS A 62 -16.03 -21.17 12.65
C LYS A 62 -16.41 -19.91 11.88
N THR A 63 -15.47 -18.99 11.63
CA THR A 63 -15.77 -17.78 10.86
C THR A 63 -16.05 -18.09 9.39
N ASP A 64 -15.37 -19.07 8.79
CA ASP A 64 -15.65 -19.51 7.42
C ASP A 64 -16.95 -20.33 7.32
N GLU A 65 -17.31 -21.12 8.34
CA GLU A 65 -18.59 -21.83 8.45
C GLU A 65 -19.78 -20.84 8.52
N ILE A 66 -19.70 -19.82 9.39
CA ILE A 66 -20.69 -18.73 9.46
C ILE A 66 -20.79 -17.95 8.14
N ARG A 67 -19.65 -17.78 7.43
CA ARG A 67 -19.61 -17.10 6.13
C ARG A 67 -20.24 -17.96 5.02
N ALA A 68 -20.08 -19.28 5.07
CA ALA A 68 -20.74 -20.21 4.16
C ALA A 68 -22.26 -20.20 4.36
N ASP A 69 -22.76 -20.27 5.60
CA ASP A 69 -24.19 -20.13 5.92
C ASP A 69 -24.76 -18.80 5.42
N GLY A 70 -24.02 -17.69 5.59
CA GLY A 70 -24.41 -16.38 5.07
C GLY A 70 -24.53 -16.36 3.53
N LEU A 71 -23.61 -17.02 2.82
CA LEU A 71 -23.64 -17.14 1.38
C LEU A 71 -24.76 -18.06 0.88
N GLU A 72 -25.03 -19.19 1.55
CA GLU A 72 -26.12 -20.09 1.17
C GLU A 72 -27.49 -19.42 1.33
N ASN A 73 -27.69 -18.64 2.40
CA ASN A 73 -28.91 -17.86 2.58
C ASN A 73 -29.06 -16.75 1.53
N ALA A 74 -27.98 -16.03 1.21
CA ALA A 74 -27.99 -15.02 0.14
C ALA A 74 -28.20 -15.61 -1.27
N LEU A 75 -27.83 -16.88 -1.49
CA LEU A 75 -28.16 -17.61 -2.73
C LEU A 75 -29.64 -17.99 -2.78
N LYS A 76 -30.21 -18.54 -1.70
CA LYS A 76 -31.66 -18.84 -1.61
C LYS A 76 -32.54 -17.60 -1.81
N GLU A 77 -32.13 -16.45 -1.27
CA GLU A 77 -32.83 -15.18 -1.46
C GLU A 77 -32.76 -14.71 -2.93
N LYS A 78 -31.59 -14.85 -3.59
CA LYS A 78 -31.46 -14.59 -5.03
C LYS A 78 -32.30 -15.52 -5.89
N ASP A 79 -32.33 -16.82 -5.59
CA ASP A 79 -33.13 -17.80 -6.33
C ASP A 79 -34.63 -17.52 -6.19
N ALA A 80 -35.10 -17.05 -5.01
CA ALA A 80 -36.46 -16.60 -4.81
C ALA A 80 -36.79 -15.35 -5.67
N ILE A 81 -35.92 -14.33 -5.66
CA ILE A 81 -36.06 -13.13 -6.49
C ILE A 81 -36.06 -13.48 -7.99
N ILE A 82 -35.21 -14.42 -8.42
CA ILE A 82 -35.16 -14.93 -9.79
C ILE A 82 -36.46 -15.69 -10.14
N GLY A 83 -37.06 -16.41 -9.20
CA GLY A 83 -38.37 -17.05 -9.35
C GLY A 83 -39.50 -16.04 -9.58
N ASP A 84 -39.58 -15.00 -8.74
CA ASP A 84 -40.58 -13.93 -8.88
C ASP A 84 -40.40 -13.13 -10.17
N LEU A 85 -39.15 -12.85 -10.60
CA LEU A 85 -38.86 -12.19 -11.87
C LEU A 85 -39.25 -13.06 -13.08
N HIS A 86 -39.04 -14.38 -13.03
CA HIS A 86 -39.54 -15.29 -14.08
C HIS A 86 -41.07 -15.30 -14.14
N LYS A 87 -41.75 -15.30 -12.99
CA LYS A 87 -43.22 -15.23 -12.92
C LYS A 87 -43.75 -13.92 -13.51
N GLN A 88 -43.16 -12.78 -13.18
CA GLN A 88 -43.49 -11.49 -13.78
C GLN A 88 -43.22 -11.48 -15.30
N LEU A 89 -42.14 -12.12 -15.75
CA LEU A 89 -41.81 -12.25 -17.17
C LEU A 89 -42.78 -13.16 -17.93
N ASP A 90 -43.35 -14.19 -17.29
CA ASP A 90 -44.40 -15.03 -17.87
C ASP A 90 -45.76 -14.30 -17.88
N GLU A 91 -46.11 -13.55 -16.84
CA GLU A 91 -47.25 -12.62 -16.84
C GLU A 91 -47.12 -11.57 -17.97
N LEU A 92 -45.91 -11.14 -18.30
CA LEU A 92 -45.60 -10.29 -19.47
C LEU A 92 -45.66 -11.02 -20.84
N LYS A 93 -45.60 -12.35 -20.89
CA LYS A 93 -45.79 -13.15 -22.13
C LYS A 93 -47.26 -13.44 -22.45
N GLU A 94 -48.12 -13.43 -21.43
CA GLU A 94 -49.58 -13.45 -21.62
C GLU A 94 -50.12 -12.09 -22.10
N LEU A 95 -49.40 -11.00 -21.84
CA LEU A 95 -49.81 -9.65 -22.24
C LEU A 95 -50.12 -9.52 -23.75
N PRO A 96 -49.30 -10.05 -24.70
CA PRO A 96 -49.64 -10.16 -26.12
C PRO A 96 -50.96 -10.89 -26.45
N GLU A 97 -51.39 -11.89 -25.67
CA GLU A 97 -52.69 -12.53 -25.84
C GLU A 97 -53.81 -11.58 -25.42
N THR A 98 -53.64 -10.90 -24.27
CA THR A 98 -54.62 -9.90 -23.80
C THR A 98 -54.71 -8.68 -24.71
N VAL A 99 -53.58 -8.23 -25.29
CA VAL A 99 -53.52 -7.16 -26.29
C VAL A 99 -54.24 -7.61 -27.55
N ARG A 100 -53.97 -8.80 -28.08
CA ARG A 100 -54.69 -9.34 -29.26
C ARG A 100 -56.20 -9.47 -29.02
N HIS A 101 -56.61 -9.78 -27.79
CA HIS A 101 -58.02 -9.85 -27.41
C HIS A 101 -58.66 -8.45 -27.24
N LEU A 102 -57.89 -7.45 -26.80
CA LEU A 102 -58.29 -6.04 -26.78
C LEU A 102 -58.31 -5.43 -28.20
N GLU A 103 -57.38 -5.79 -29.08
CA GLU A 103 -57.36 -5.43 -30.50
C GLU A 103 -58.56 -6.01 -31.25
N HIS A 104 -58.91 -7.30 -31.01
CA HIS A 104 -60.13 -7.88 -31.55
C HIS A 104 -61.37 -7.13 -31.06
N ARG A 105 -61.46 -6.84 -29.74
CA ARG A 105 -62.57 -6.07 -29.17
C ARG A 105 -62.60 -4.61 -29.62
N LEU A 106 -61.45 -4.03 -29.97
CA LEU A 106 -61.35 -2.69 -30.55
C LEU A 106 -61.87 -2.72 -31.98
N HIS A 107 -61.38 -3.63 -32.82
CA HIS A 107 -61.84 -3.78 -34.21
C HIS A 107 -63.33 -4.16 -34.29
N GLU A 108 -63.82 -4.98 -33.35
CA GLU A 108 -65.24 -5.36 -33.24
C GLU A 108 -66.12 -4.20 -32.73
N ALA A 109 -65.56 -3.26 -31.96
CA ALA A 109 -66.21 -2.00 -31.61
C ALA A 109 -66.12 -0.96 -32.74
N GLU A 110 -65.02 -0.92 -33.49
CA GLU A 110 -64.82 -0.08 -34.66
C GLU A 110 -65.76 -0.49 -35.80
N ASP A 111 -65.94 -1.78 -36.08
CA ASP A 111 -66.94 -2.25 -37.05
C ASP A 111 -68.37 -1.89 -36.61
N GLN A 112 -68.66 -1.88 -35.30
CA GLN A 112 -69.93 -1.40 -34.76
C GLN A 112 -70.10 0.12 -34.92
N THR A 113 -69.05 0.94 -34.76
CA THR A 113 -69.13 2.39 -35.00
C THR A 113 -69.11 2.76 -36.48
N VAL A 114 -68.47 1.97 -37.36
CA VAL A 114 -68.40 2.19 -38.82
C VAL A 114 -69.74 1.93 -39.51
N GLN A 115 -70.65 1.15 -38.91
CA GLN A 115 -72.05 1.07 -39.37
C GLN A 115 -72.94 2.21 -38.84
N ALA A 116 -72.52 2.94 -37.79
CA ALA A 116 -73.32 3.99 -37.15
C ALA A 116 -73.22 5.43 -37.73
N PRO A 117 -72.24 5.85 -38.57
CA PRO A 117 -71.91 7.27 -38.74
C PRO A 117 -72.99 8.06 -39.50
N LYS A 118 -73.91 7.39 -40.21
CA LYS A 118 -75.03 8.04 -40.91
C LYS A 118 -76.24 8.30 -40.01
N ASP A 119 -76.39 7.54 -38.94
CA ASP A 119 -77.50 7.69 -37.99
C ASP A 119 -77.14 8.61 -36.83
N GLU A 120 -75.86 8.71 -36.47
CA GLU A 120 -75.41 9.58 -35.36
C GLU A 120 -75.15 11.03 -35.81
N GLU A 121 -74.65 11.27 -37.02
CA GLU A 121 -74.54 12.63 -37.57
C GLU A 121 -75.94 13.29 -37.66
N ILE A 122 -76.95 12.58 -38.17
CA ILE A 122 -78.34 13.04 -38.22
C ILE A 122 -78.94 13.27 -36.81
N LYS A 123 -78.54 12.47 -35.81
CA LYS A 123 -78.97 12.67 -34.41
C LYS A 123 -78.26 13.86 -33.75
N ALA A 124 -76.99 14.10 -34.02
CA ALA A 124 -76.25 15.25 -33.52
C ALA A 124 -76.84 16.56 -34.08
N ASP A 125 -77.04 16.61 -35.41
CA ASP A 125 -77.73 17.70 -36.11
C ASP A 125 -79.17 17.91 -35.58
N GLY A 126 -79.86 16.81 -35.27
CA GLY A 126 -81.19 16.82 -34.66
C GLY A 126 -81.18 17.40 -33.24
N LEU A 127 -80.27 16.92 -32.39
CA LEU A 127 -80.14 17.32 -30.99
C LEU A 127 -79.61 18.75 -30.83
N GLU A 128 -78.70 19.22 -31.69
CA GLU A 128 -78.24 20.62 -31.66
C GLU A 128 -79.36 21.57 -32.10
N ARG A 129 -80.13 21.20 -33.12
CA ARG A 129 -81.32 21.95 -33.55
C ARG A 129 -82.40 21.96 -32.47
N GLU A 130 -82.64 20.84 -31.80
CA GLU A 130 -83.59 20.74 -30.68
C GLU A 130 -83.08 21.46 -29.41
N LEU A 131 -81.77 21.48 -29.13
CA LEU A 131 -81.16 22.27 -28.06
C LEU A 131 -81.28 23.76 -28.34
N LYS A 132 -81.08 24.19 -29.58
CA LYS A 132 -81.28 25.57 -29.99
C LYS A 132 -82.74 25.98 -29.84
N GLU A 133 -83.67 25.18 -30.35
CA GLU A 133 -85.12 25.45 -30.23
C GLU A 133 -85.58 25.47 -28.77
N LYS A 134 -85.01 24.60 -27.91
CA LYS A 134 -85.21 24.64 -26.45
C LYS A 134 -84.59 25.86 -25.78
N ASN A 135 -83.42 26.33 -26.21
CA ASN A 135 -82.81 27.56 -25.69
C ASN A 135 -83.59 28.81 -26.14
N ASP A 136 -84.02 28.88 -27.40
CA ASP A 136 -84.88 29.96 -27.90
C ASP A 136 -86.22 29.99 -27.12
N VAL A 137 -86.78 28.83 -26.75
CA VAL A 137 -87.94 28.70 -25.86
C VAL A 137 -87.62 29.06 -24.40
N ILE A 138 -86.44 28.71 -23.88
CA ILE A 138 -85.98 29.09 -22.53
C ILE A 138 -85.79 30.60 -22.42
N ASP A 139 -85.26 31.26 -23.45
CA ASP A 139 -85.10 32.72 -23.48
C ASP A 139 -86.43 33.44 -23.69
N ALA A 140 -87.34 32.87 -24.48
CA ALA A 140 -88.73 33.34 -24.55
C ALA A 140 -89.44 33.21 -23.19
N LEU A 141 -89.25 32.10 -22.47
CA LEU A 141 -89.80 31.88 -21.12
C LEU A 141 -89.11 32.75 -20.06
N HIS A 142 -87.80 33.01 -20.14
CA HIS A 142 -87.13 33.96 -19.26
C HIS A 142 -87.66 35.38 -19.49
N LYS A 143 -87.85 35.77 -20.74
CA LYS A 143 -88.47 37.05 -21.09
C LYS A 143 -89.92 37.14 -20.57
N GLU A 144 -90.74 36.10 -20.74
CA GLU A 144 -92.10 36.06 -20.19
C GLU A 144 -92.10 36.05 -18.65
N ILE A 145 -91.14 35.38 -18.01
CA ILE A 145 -90.94 35.40 -16.55
C ILE A 145 -90.50 36.77 -16.05
N ASP A 146 -89.64 37.48 -16.76
CA ASP A 146 -89.22 38.83 -16.37
C ASP A 146 -90.30 39.88 -16.67
N GLU A 147 -91.05 39.76 -17.76
CA GLU A 147 -92.29 40.53 -17.99
C GLU A 147 -93.30 40.27 -16.84
N LEU A 148 -93.51 39.01 -16.44
CA LEU A 148 -94.32 38.65 -15.26
C LEU A 148 -93.72 39.10 -13.92
N ARG A 149 -92.41 39.32 -13.81
CA ARG A 149 -91.77 39.92 -12.62
C ARG A 149 -91.93 41.44 -12.57
N THR A 150 -92.06 42.12 -13.72
CA THR A 150 -92.46 43.53 -13.73
C THR A 150 -93.91 43.73 -13.27
N VAL A 151 -94.76 42.69 -13.33
CA VAL A 151 -96.04 42.65 -12.62
C VAL A 151 -95.78 42.48 -11.12
N LYS A 152 -95.60 43.62 -10.45
CA LYS A 152 -95.25 43.77 -9.04
C LYS A 152 -96.31 43.19 -8.09
N VAL A 153 -96.32 41.87 -7.90
CA VAL A 153 -97.08 41.21 -6.84
C VAL A 153 -96.39 41.48 -5.50
N GLU A 154 -96.84 42.51 -4.80
CA GLU A 154 -96.40 42.82 -3.44
C GLU A 154 -96.79 41.67 -2.52
N THR A 155 -95.79 40.95 -1.98
CA THR A 155 -96.01 39.80 -1.08
C THR A 155 -96.35 40.29 0.33
N PRO A 156 -97.56 40.07 0.86
CA PRO A 156 -97.88 40.35 2.25
C PRO A 156 -97.30 39.26 3.16
N GLU A 157 -97.11 39.57 4.43
CA GLU A 157 -96.61 38.61 5.43
C GLU A 157 -97.59 37.44 5.61
N VAL A 158 -97.20 36.26 5.12
CA VAL A 158 -98.14 35.16 4.82
C VAL A 158 -98.74 34.52 6.08
N GLU A 159 -98.13 34.68 7.25
CA GLU A 159 -98.69 34.16 8.52
C GLU A 159 -100.02 34.82 8.90
N GLY A 160 -100.26 36.07 8.49
CA GLY A 160 -101.53 36.78 8.70
C GLY A 160 -102.68 36.32 7.79
N VAL A 161 -102.39 35.68 6.66
CA VAL A 161 -103.41 35.34 5.65
C VAL A 161 -104.21 34.08 6.03
N ALA A 162 -103.55 33.10 6.66
CA ALA A 162 -104.18 31.83 7.04
C ALA A 162 -105.26 31.96 8.14
N THR A 163 -105.31 33.10 8.86
CA THR A 163 -106.31 33.39 9.89
C THR A 163 -107.56 34.11 9.37
N GLN A 164 -107.52 34.67 8.15
CA GLN A 164 -108.62 35.48 7.57
C GLN A 164 -109.53 34.72 6.59
N LEU A 165 -109.08 33.60 6.01
CA LEU A 165 -109.88 32.78 5.09
C LEU A 165 -111.21 32.29 5.73
N PRO A 166 -112.40 32.57 5.17
CA PRO A 166 -113.68 32.26 5.85
C PRO A 166 -113.95 30.77 6.09
N ASP A 167 -113.43 29.87 5.23
CA ASP A 167 -113.71 28.44 5.27
C ASP A 167 -112.51 27.61 5.76
N SER A 168 -112.76 26.72 6.72
CA SER A 168 -111.84 25.70 7.21
C SER A 168 -111.23 24.85 6.08
N ARG A 169 -111.99 24.54 5.01
CA ARG A 169 -111.49 23.81 3.85
C ARG A 169 -110.46 24.63 3.07
N GLN A 170 -110.70 25.94 2.89
CA GLN A 170 -109.74 26.84 2.25
C GLN A 170 -108.45 26.97 3.09
N ARG A 171 -108.56 27.11 4.41
CA ARG A 171 -107.39 27.11 5.32
C ARG A 171 -106.59 25.82 5.23
N PHE A 172 -107.27 24.67 5.20
CA PHE A 172 -106.63 23.36 5.02
C PHE A 172 -105.94 23.24 3.66
N TRP A 173 -106.59 23.69 2.58
CA TRP A 173 -106.02 23.67 1.22
C TRP A 173 -104.80 24.59 1.12
N PHE A 174 -104.85 25.79 1.68
CA PHE A 174 -103.73 26.73 1.72
C PHE A 174 -102.55 26.19 2.53
N LYS A 175 -102.77 25.62 3.73
CA LYS A 175 -101.72 24.93 4.50
C LYS A 175 -101.12 23.75 3.74
N ARG A 176 -101.94 22.97 3.03
CA ARG A 176 -101.48 21.84 2.20
C ARG A 176 -100.68 22.31 0.98
N LEU A 177 -101.04 23.45 0.37
CA LEU A 177 -100.31 24.04 -0.74
C LEU A 177 -98.98 24.65 -0.27
N TYR A 178 -98.98 25.40 0.82
CA TYR A 178 -97.78 25.97 1.43
C TYR A 178 -96.79 24.89 1.90
N SER A 179 -97.29 23.81 2.50
CA SER A 179 -96.49 22.62 2.85
C SER A 179 -95.89 21.93 1.60
N LYS A 180 -96.65 21.82 0.49
CA LYS A 180 -96.12 21.35 -0.79
C LYS A 180 -95.07 22.29 -1.40
N LEU A 181 -95.27 23.61 -1.32
CA LEU A 181 -94.37 24.62 -1.90
C LEU A 181 -93.07 24.72 -1.10
N THR A 182 -93.14 24.71 0.23
CA THR A 182 -91.95 24.65 1.10
C THR A 182 -91.22 23.31 0.97
N GLY A 183 -91.95 22.19 0.84
CA GLY A 183 -91.36 20.89 0.52
C GLY A 183 -90.64 20.87 -0.83
N ARG A 184 -91.26 21.42 -1.89
CA ARG A 184 -90.61 21.60 -3.20
C ARG A 184 -89.39 22.51 -3.13
N ARG A 185 -89.45 23.63 -2.39
CA ARG A 185 -88.30 24.53 -2.21
C ARG A 185 -87.13 23.82 -1.52
N LYS A 186 -87.39 23.01 -0.48
CA LYS A 186 -86.36 22.20 0.19
C LYS A 186 -85.75 21.17 -0.76
N LEU A 187 -86.57 20.41 -1.49
CA LEU A 187 -86.10 19.46 -2.51
C LEU A 187 -85.25 20.13 -3.59
N GLN A 188 -85.67 21.29 -4.10
CA GLN A 188 -84.94 22.05 -5.10
C GLN A 188 -83.61 22.58 -4.55
N GLN A 189 -83.60 23.08 -3.30
CA GLN A 189 -82.40 23.57 -2.63
C GLN A 189 -81.38 22.44 -2.37
N GLU A 190 -81.86 21.26 -1.97
CA GLU A 190 -81.03 20.05 -1.81
C GLU A 190 -80.50 19.52 -3.15
N GLN A 191 -81.32 19.58 -4.21
CA GLN A 191 -80.93 19.27 -5.59
C GLN A 191 -79.89 20.26 -6.16
N THR A 192 -79.85 21.51 -5.70
CA THR A 192 -78.80 22.47 -6.07
C THR A 192 -77.54 22.39 -5.21
N ALA A 193 -77.66 21.97 -3.94
CA ALA A 193 -76.52 21.91 -3.00
C ALA A 193 -75.56 20.76 -3.33
N LYS A 194 -76.07 19.53 -3.50
CA LYS A 194 -75.23 18.34 -3.73
C LYS A 194 -74.33 18.45 -4.98
N PRO A 195 -74.80 19.00 -6.13
CA PRO A 195 -73.94 19.24 -7.29
C PRO A 195 -72.96 20.42 -7.12
N ALA A 196 -73.09 21.26 -6.10
CA ALA A 196 -72.11 22.30 -5.77
C ALA A 196 -71.00 21.70 -4.90
N GLU A 197 -71.36 20.99 -3.83
CA GLU A 197 -70.44 20.23 -2.97
C GLU A 197 -69.57 19.26 -3.79
N LEU A 198 -70.17 18.53 -4.73
CA LEU A 198 -69.41 17.63 -5.62
C LEU A 198 -68.41 18.38 -6.51
N ARG A 199 -68.74 19.55 -7.05
CA ARG A 199 -67.79 20.36 -7.84
C ARG A 199 -66.64 20.87 -6.99
N GLU A 200 -66.92 21.29 -5.76
CA GLU A 200 -65.89 21.71 -4.81
C GLU A 200 -64.93 20.54 -4.48
N THR A 201 -65.45 19.33 -4.26
CA THR A 201 -64.59 18.15 -4.07
C THR A 201 -63.77 17.78 -5.30
N ILE A 202 -64.35 17.90 -6.51
CA ILE A 202 -63.63 17.66 -7.77
C ILE A 202 -62.49 18.67 -7.94
N VAL A 203 -62.75 19.97 -7.79
CA VAL A 203 -61.70 21.02 -7.91
C VAL A 203 -60.58 20.82 -6.88
N ASN A 204 -60.92 20.42 -5.64
CA ASN A 204 -59.93 20.10 -4.61
C ASN A 204 -59.11 18.82 -4.93
N LEU A 205 -59.68 17.86 -5.65
CA LEU A 205 -58.96 16.65 -6.10
C LEU A 205 -58.11 16.93 -7.34
N GLU A 206 -58.60 17.73 -8.29
CA GLU A 206 -57.83 18.20 -9.45
C GLU A 206 -56.63 19.06 -9.04
N GLY A 207 -56.79 19.94 -8.05
CA GLY A 207 -55.69 20.71 -7.47
C GLY A 207 -54.61 19.79 -6.88
N LYS A 208 -55.01 18.90 -5.97
CA LYS A 208 -54.09 17.90 -5.38
C LYS A 208 -53.42 17.01 -6.41
N LEU A 209 -54.14 16.60 -7.46
CA LEU A 209 -53.58 15.80 -8.55
C LEU A 209 -52.44 16.58 -9.24
N ARG A 210 -52.69 17.83 -9.66
CA ARG A 210 -51.67 18.70 -10.26
C ARG A 210 -50.49 18.95 -9.33
N ASP A 211 -50.73 19.18 -8.04
CA ASP A 211 -49.68 19.34 -7.04
C ASP A 211 -48.81 18.05 -6.95
N THR A 212 -49.42 16.87 -6.99
CA THR A 212 -48.69 15.59 -7.01
C THR A 212 -48.00 15.28 -8.33
N GLU A 213 -48.56 15.69 -9.48
CA GLU A 213 -47.94 15.56 -10.81
C GLU A 213 -46.71 16.46 -10.93
N LEU A 214 -46.82 17.71 -10.45
CA LEU A 214 -45.69 18.64 -10.34
C LEU A 214 -44.60 18.07 -9.43
N ALA A 215 -44.96 17.61 -8.24
CA ALA A 215 -44.02 17.00 -7.30
C ALA A 215 -43.37 15.71 -7.86
N LEU A 216 -44.09 14.91 -8.64
CA LEU A 216 -43.50 13.77 -9.37
C LEU A 216 -42.48 14.25 -10.40
N SER A 217 -42.82 15.28 -11.19
CA SER A 217 -41.92 15.84 -12.19
C SER A 217 -40.68 16.50 -11.59
N GLU A 218 -40.78 17.07 -10.39
CA GLU A 218 -39.64 17.65 -9.66
C GLU A 218 -38.80 16.60 -8.91
N ALA A 219 -39.41 15.49 -8.48
CA ALA A 219 -38.70 14.33 -7.95
C ALA A 219 -38.00 13.53 -9.07
N GLN A 220 -38.61 13.46 -10.25
CA GLN A 220 -38.02 12.92 -11.47
C GLN A 220 -37.16 13.96 -12.20
N LYS A 221 -36.26 14.62 -11.45
CA LYS A 221 -35.08 15.29 -12.02
C LYS A 221 -34.19 14.23 -12.66
N ALA A 222 -34.46 13.96 -13.94
CA ALA A 222 -33.72 13.00 -14.74
C ALA A 222 -32.21 13.27 -14.68
N ASP A 223 -31.81 14.53 -14.58
CA ASP A 223 -30.41 14.96 -14.40
C ASP A 223 -29.71 14.30 -13.22
N ASP A 224 -30.36 14.18 -12.05
CA ASP A 224 -29.72 13.61 -10.86
C ASP A 224 -29.64 12.08 -10.94
N VAL A 225 -30.67 11.44 -11.52
CA VAL A 225 -30.64 10.00 -11.85
C VAL A 225 -29.58 9.72 -12.93
N ASN A 226 -29.40 10.62 -13.90
CA ASN A 226 -28.40 10.50 -14.97
C ASN A 226 -26.97 10.73 -14.45
N LYS A 227 -26.75 11.68 -13.53
CA LYS A 227 -25.47 11.85 -12.81
C LYS A 227 -25.11 10.57 -12.05
N LEU A 228 -26.06 10.03 -11.27
CA LEU A 228 -25.83 8.79 -10.51
C LEU A 228 -25.55 7.58 -11.41
N ARG A 229 -26.22 7.48 -12.57
CA ARG A 229 -25.92 6.47 -13.59
C ARG A 229 -24.52 6.63 -14.18
N ALA A 230 -24.15 7.85 -14.61
CA ALA A 230 -22.84 8.13 -15.17
C ALA A 230 -21.70 7.86 -14.17
N GLU A 231 -21.90 8.17 -12.89
CA GLU A 231 -20.94 7.86 -11.83
C GLU A 231 -20.90 6.36 -11.52
N THR A 232 -22.03 5.66 -11.59
CA THR A 232 -22.06 4.18 -11.50
C THR A 232 -21.27 3.56 -12.65
N ASP A 233 -21.48 4.00 -13.89
CA ASP A 233 -20.74 3.52 -15.07
C ASP A 233 -19.24 3.84 -14.95
N ARG A 234 -18.87 5.03 -14.44
CA ARG A 234 -17.49 5.41 -14.14
C ARG A 234 -16.85 4.45 -13.13
N LEU A 235 -17.50 4.23 -11.99
CA LEU A 235 -17.01 3.37 -10.91
C LEU A 235 -16.92 1.90 -11.35
N VAL A 236 -17.87 1.40 -12.14
CA VAL A 236 -17.81 0.05 -12.74
C VAL A 236 -16.60 -0.10 -13.66
N ASN A 237 -16.31 0.90 -14.50
CA ASN A 237 -15.12 0.88 -15.35
C ASN A 237 -13.82 0.92 -14.52
N GLU A 238 -13.76 1.73 -13.46
CA GLU A 238 -12.59 1.80 -12.56
C GLU A 238 -12.39 0.49 -11.77
N ILE A 239 -13.46 -0.18 -11.35
CA ILE A 239 -13.42 -1.50 -10.72
C ILE A 239 -12.92 -2.57 -11.71
N ASN A 240 -13.41 -2.57 -12.95
CA ASN A 240 -12.99 -3.51 -13.98
C ASN A 240 -11.49 -3.40 -14.30
N GLU A 241 -10.95 -2.19 -14.37
CA GLU A 241 -9.51 -1.98 -14.62
C GLU A 241 -8.66 -2.34 -13.38
N LYS A 242 -9.13 -2.05 -12.16
CA LYS A 242 -8.48 -2.53 -10.92
C LYS A 242 -8.43 -4.05 -10.84
N ASN A 243 -9.52 -4.74 -11.21
CA ASN A 243 -9.55 -6.20 -11.26
C ASN A 243 -8.53 -6.76 -12.26
N ARG A 244 -8.41 -6.16 -13.45
CA ARG A 244 -7.35 -6.47 -14.42
C ARG A 244 -5.94 -6.36 -13.84
N ILE A 245 -5.65 -5.24 -13.16
CA ILE A 245 -4.34 -5.02 -12.53
C ILE A 245 -4.09 -6.06 -11.44
N ILE A 246 -5.11 -6.46 -10.68
CA ILE A 246 -5.03 -7.53 -9.67
C ILE A 246 -4.73 -8.89 -10.35
N ASP A 247 -5.38 -9.22 -11.47
CA ASP A 247 -5.13 -10.45 -12.23
C ASP A 247 -3.70 -10.50 -12.80
N GLU A 248 -3.20 -9.38 -13.34
CA GLU A 248 -1.83 -9.26 -13.83
C GLU A 248 -0.79 -9.37 -12.69
N LEU A 249 -1.05 -8.73 -11.54
CA LEU A 249 -0.19 -8.84 -10.35
C LEU A 249 -0.18 -10.27 -9.78
N ASN A 250 -1.32 -10.95 -9.73
CA ASN A 250 -1.40 -12.35 -9.31
C ASN A 250 -0.64 -13.28 -10.25
N LYS A 251 -0.71 -13.03 -11.57
CA LYS A 251 0.09 -13.76 -12.57
C LYS A 251 1.58 -13.53 -12.36
N LEU A 252 2.03 -12.27 -12.28
CA LEU A 252 3.45 -11.92 -12.08
C LEU A 252 4.00 -12.49 -10.76
N LYS A 253 3.18 -12.49 -9.70
CA LYS A 253 3.51 -13.16 -8.44
C LYS A 253 3.73 -14.66 -8.62
N GLY A 254 2.83 -15.35 -9.32
CA GLY A 254 2.96 -16.79 -9.60
C GLY A 254 4.19 -17.13 -10.44
N GLU A 255 4.50 -16.32 -11.46
CA GLU A 255 5.72 -16.46 -12.27
C GLU A 255 7.00 -16.24 -11.43
N ALA A 256 7.00 -15.28 -10.50
CA ALA A 256 8.10 -15.03 -9.58
C ALA A 256 8.25 -16.13 -8.50
N GLU A 257 7.16 -16.62 -7.92
CA GLU A 257 7.17 -17.73 -6.95
C GLU A 257 7.68 -19.03 -7.59
N TRP A 258 7.27 -19.32 -8.84
CA TRP A 258 7.78 -20.45 -9.61
C TRP A 258 9.28 -20.34 -9.91
N SER A 259 9.74 -19.16 -10.37
CA SER A 259 11.15 -18.89 -10.66
C SER A 259 12.03 -18.98 -9.39
N LEU A 260 11.52 -18.53 -8.24
CA LEU A 260 12.18 -18.73 -6.94
C LEU A 260 12.23 -20.20 -6.53
N GLY A 261 11.26 -21.02 -6.94
CA GLY A 261 11.29 -22.47 -6.81
C GLY A 261 12.46 -23.09 -7.58
N GLU A 262 12.60 -22.78 -8.86
CA GLU A 262 13.73 -23.26 -9.69
C GLU A 262 15.08 -22.82 -9.11
N HIS A 263 15.24 -21.54 -8.77
CA HIS A 263 16.50 -21.04 -8.20
C HIS A 263 16.86 -21.71 -6.86
N ARG A 264 15.88 -22.03 -6.01
CA ARG A 264 16.10 -22.83 -4.78
C ARG A 264 16.55 -24.26 -5.09
N GLN A 265 15.97 -24.88 -6.12
CA GLN A 265 16.41 -26.21 -6.56
C GLN A 265 17.85 -26.18 -7.09
N TRP A 266 18.20 -25.22 -7.97
CA TRP A 266 19.56 -25.11 -8.49
C TRP A 266 20.59 -24.82 -7.39
N LEU A 267 20.24 -24.03 -6.36
CA LEU A 267 21.07 -23.83 -5.16
C LEU A 267 21.25 -25.12 -4.36
N SER A 268 20.20 -25.92 -4.18
CA SER A 268 20.28 -27.25 -3.54
C SER A 268 21.20 -28.18 -4.34
N ASP A 269 21.00 -28.28 -5.64
CA ASP A 269 21.78 -29.17 -6.51
C ASP A 269 23.26 -28.76 -6.61
N ALA A 270 23.54 -27.44 -6.65
CA ALA A 270 24.90 -26.91 -6.59
C ALA A 270 25.59 -27.20 -5.24
N ASN A 271 24.89 -27.00 -4.12
CA ASN A 271 25.42 -27.32 -2.79
C ASN A 271 25.66 -28.83 -2.62
N ASN A 272 24.77 -29.68 -3.13
CA ASN A 272 24.93 -31.13 -3.12
C ASN A 272 26.14 -31.57 -3.96
N ARG A 273 26.34 -30.98 -5.16
CA ARG A 273 27.56 -31.19 -5.96
C ARG A 273 28.82 -30.72 -5.23
N ALA A 274 28.81 -29.54 -4.61
CA ALA A 274 29.95 -29.02 -3.87
C ALA A 274 30.34 -29.91 -2.68
N ASN A 275 29.36 -30.38 -1.90
CA ASN A 275 29.57 -31.33 -0.81
C ASN A 275 30.13 -32.68 -1.31
N GLY A 276 29.63 -33.17 -2.45
CA GLY A 276 30.15 -34.38 -3.10
C GLY A 276 31.61 -34.23 -3.51
N LEU A 277 31.96 -33.13 -4.21
CA LEU A 277 33.33 -32.82 -4.60
C LEU A 277 34.25 -32.66 -3.39
N GLU A 278 33.81 -31.99 -2.31
CA GLU A 278 34.63 -31.82 -1.11
C GLU A 278 34.91 -33.15 -0.39
N ASN A 279 33.97 -34.10 -0.42
CA ASN A 279 34.20 -35.45 0.11
C ASN A 279 35.19 -36.23 -0.77
N THR A 280 35.03 -36.21 -2.10
CA THR A 280 36.00 -36.83 -3.01
C THR A 280 37.39 -36.21 -2.91
N VAL A 281 37.51 -34.90 -2.64
CA VAL A 281 38.82 -34.27 -2.35
C VAL A 281 39.48 -34.88 -1.11
N LYS A 282 38.71 -35.12 -0.03
CA LYS A 282 39.23 -35.75 1.21
C LYS A 282 39.65 -37.20 0.97
N GLU A 283 38.82 -37.99 0.27
CA GLU A 283 39.15 -39.37 -0.14
C GLU A 283 40.46 -39.42 -0.96
N LYS A 284 40.67 -38.44 -1.86
CA LYS A 284 41.89 -38.31 -2.66
C LYS A 284 43.10 -37.88 -1.84
N ASP A 285 42.94 -37.00 -0.85
CA ASP A 285 44.01 -36.63 0.09
C ASP A 285 44.43 -37.82 0.98
N GLU A 286 43.47 -38.61 1.45
CA GLU A 286 43.73 -39.85 2.18
C GLU A 286 44.47 -40.89 1.30
N GLN A 287 44.07 -41.03 0.04
CA GLN A 287 44.77 -41.88 -0.94
C GLN A 287 46.21 -41.39 -1.20
N ILE A 288 46.43 -40.08 -1.38
CA ILE A 288 47.76 -39.49 -1.54
C ILE A 288 48.62 -39.72 -0.29
N GLY A 289 48.04 -39.57 0.91
CA GLY A 289 48.72 -39.86 2.17
C GLY A 289 49.15 -41.33 2.28
N ALA A 290 48.30 -42.26 1.86
CA ALA A 290 48.61 -43.69 1.84
C ALA A 290 49.71 -44.04 0.82
N LEU A 291 49.65 -43.48 -0.40
CA LEU A 291 50.64 -43.72 -1.45
C LEU A 291 52.01 -43.12 -1.11
N ASN A 292 52.06 -41.92 -0.53
CA ASN A 292 53.31 -41.32 -0.06
C ASN A 292 53.94 -42.17 1.07
N LYS A 293 53.12 -42.73 1.98
CA LYS A 293 53.61 -43.64 3.02
C LYS A 293 54.13 -44.96 2.43
N GLU A 294 53.50 -45.51 1.39
CA GLU A 294 54.00 -46.68 0.68
C GLU A 294 55.34 -46.37 -0.04
N LEU A 295 55.46 -45.20 -0.67
CA LEU A 295 56.71 -44.74 -1.29
C LEU A 295 57.83 -44.56 -0.25
N ASP A 296 57.56 -43.93 0.88
CA ASP A 296 58.54 -43.77 1.97
C ASP A 296 58.94 -45.13 2.55
N GLU A 297 58.02 -46.08 2.69
CA GLU A 297 58.34 -47.46 3.08
C GLU A 297 59.21 -48.18 2.03
N LEU A 298 58.88 -48.08 0.74
CA LEU A 298 59.66 -48.70 -0.34
C LEU A 298 61.03 -48.04 -0.56
N ARG A 299 61.17 -46.75 -0.25
CA ARG A 299 62.45 -46.03 -0.22
C ARG A 299 63.26 -46.34 1.05
N ALA A 300 62.59 -46.60 2.18
CA ALA A 300 63.24 -47.01 3.44
C ALA A 300 63.66 -48.48 3.46
N VAL A 301 63.04 -49.34 2.64
CA VAL A 301 63.57 -50.66 2.29
C VAL A 301 64.89 -50.47 1.54
N LYS A 302 65.98 -50.43 2.31
CA LYS A 302 67.34 -50.36 1.80
C LYS A 302 67.59 -51.60 0.95
N VAL A 303 67.61 -51.42 -0.39
CA VAL A 303 68.05 -52.46 -1.30
C VAL A 303 69.53 -52.71 -1.01
N GLU A 304 69.82 -53.80 -0.29
CA GLU A 304 71.18 -54.31 -0.09
C GLU A 304 71.81 -54.54 -1.46
N THR A 305 72.64 -53.61 -1.92
CA THR A 305 73.28 -53.75 -3.22
C THR A 305 74.37 -54.82 -3.12
N PRO A 306 74.80 -55.42 -4.24
CA PRO A 306 76.01 -56.24 -4.24
C PRO A 306 77.23 -55.50 -3.68
N ALA A 307 77.27 -54.17 -3.75
CA ALA A 307 78.31 -53.35 -3.14
C ALA A 307 78.20 -53.26 -1.60
N ASP A 308 76.99 -53.26 -1.00
CA ASP A 308 76.83 -53.34 0.45
C ASP A 308 77.31 -54.71 0.97
N ALA A 309 76.93 -55.81 0.32
CA ALA A 309 77.38 -57.16 0.67
C ALA A 309 78.89 -57.35 0.45
N LEU A 310 79.47 -56.73 -0.59
CA LEU A 310 80.93 -56.66 -0.77
C LEU A 310 81.60 -55.78 0.27
N ASN A 311 80.99 -54.68 0.72
CA ASN A 311 81.53 -53.84 1.79
C ASN A 311 81.54 -54.59 3.13
N GLU A 312 80.50 -55.36 3.45
CA GLU A 312 80.50 -56.20 4.66
C GLU A 312 81.58 -57.29 4.58
N GLN A 313 81.78 -57.92 3.41
CA GLN A 313 82.90 -58.83 3.19
C GLN A 313 84.26 -58.12 3.30
N ILE A 314 84.37 -56.87 2.84
CA ILE A 314 85.57 -56.04 2.97
C ILE A 314 85.83 -55.68 4.44
N GLU A 315 84.82 -55.35 5.25
CA GLU A 315 84.98 -55.13 6.69
C GLU A 315 85.38 -56.42 7.43
N GLN A 316 84.78 -57.56 7.10
CA GLN A 316 85.19 -58.86 7.65
C GLN A 316 86.64 -59.21 7.28
N LEU A 317 87.06 -58.94 6.03
CA LEU A 317 88.44 -59.10 5.59
C LEU A 317 89.39 -58.10 6.24
N GLN A 318 89.00 -56.83 6.41
CA GLN A 318 89.80 -55.80 7.10
C GLN A 318 89.98 -56.14 8.58
N SER A 319 88.92 -56.60 9.26
CA SER A 319 88.97 -57.07 10.65
C SER A 319 89.91 -58.28 10.79
N LYS A 320 89.86 -59.22 9.83
CA LYS A 320 90.76 -60.38 9.78
C LYS A 320 92.21 -59.99 9.42
N VAL A 321 92.42 -58.96 8.60
CA VAL A 321 93.74 -58.36 8.36
C VAL A 321 94.24 -57.68 9.63
N GLN A 322 93.43 -56.94 10.38
CA GLN A 322 93.81 -56.38 11.67
C GLN A 322 94.16 -57.47 12.71
N GLU A 323 93.43 -58.59 12.76
CA GLU A 323 93.79 -59.75 13.59
C GLU A 323 95.17 -60.31 13.18
N LEU A 324 95.39 -60.50 11.88
CA LEU A 324 96.66 -61.03 11.35
C LEU A 324 97.83 -60.04 11.51
N GLU A 325 97.62 -58.73 11.37
CA GLU A 325 98.60 -57.69 11.68
C GLU A 325 98.84 -57.57 13.19
N GLY A 326 97.84 -57.82 14.03
CA GLY A 326 97.99 -57.88 15.48
C GLY A 326 98.90 -59.05 15.85
N ARG A 327 98.61 -60.24 15.33
CA ARG A 327 99.43 -61.44 15.49
C ARG A 327 100.81 -61.31 14.86
N LEU A 328 100.93 -60.59 13.75
CA LEU A 328 102.22 -60.25 13.16
C LEU A 328 103.01 -59.34 14.10
N ARG A 329 102.42 -58.24 14.60
CA ARG A 329 103.05 -57.34 15.57
C ARG A 329 103.42 -58.04 16.88
N ASP A 330 102.62 -58.98 17.37
CA ASP A 330 102.97 -59.81 18.53
C ASP A 330 104.17 -60.74 18.22
N SER A 331 104.25 -61.29 17.00
CA SER A 331 105.39 -62.12 16.57
C SER A 331 106.66 -61.29 16.31
N GLU A 332 106.53 -60.08 15.74
CA GLU A 332 107.63 -59.13 15.56
C GLU A 332 108.13 -58.61 16.90
N LYS A 333 107.22 -58.35 17.84
CA LYS A 333 107.53 -58.03 19.24
C LYS A 333 108.26 -59.19 19.92
N ALA A 334 107.83 -60.44 19.73
CA ALA A 334 108.59 -61.60 20.22
C ALA A 334 109.98 -61.75 19.56
N ILE A 335 110.15 -61.26 18.32
CA ILE A 335 111.45 -61.22 17.59
C ILE A 335 112.32 -60.01 18.00
N ALA A 336 111.74 -58.99 18.63
CA ALA A 336 112.41 -57.80 19.18
C ALA A 336 112.73 -57.95 20.69
N GLU A 337 111.88 -58.64 21.45
CA GLU A 337 112.15 -59.08 22.83
C GLU A 337 113.13 -60.28 22.86
N ALA A 338 113.33 -60.97 21.74
CA ALA A 338 114.48 -61.83 21.51
C ALA A 338 115.77 -60.98 21.38
N PRO A 339 116.78 -61.14 22.27
CA PRO A 339 117.84 -60.16 22.44
C PRO A 339 118.76 -60.00 21.23
N LYS A 340 118.88 -58.76 20.74
CA LYS A 340 119.82 -58.30 19.69
C LYS A 340 120.52 -57.00 20.13
N PRO A 341 121.74 -56.68 19.64
CA PRO A 341 122.73 -56.05 20.53
C PRO A 341 122.90 -54.52 20.53
N GLU A 342 122.24 -53.72 19.68
CA GLU A 342 122.89 -52.49 19.15
C GLU A 342 122.28 -51.10 19.46
N GLU A 343 121.06 -50.94 19.97
CA GLU A 343 120.41 -49.61 20.08
C GLU A 343 120.30 -49.03 21.51
N ASN A 344 120.87 -47.84 21.76
CA ASN A 344 120.79 -47.16 23.07
C ASN A 344 121.21 -45.65 23.05
N LYS A 345 120.63 -44.77 22.19
CA LYS A 345 121.28 -43.45 21.93
C LYS A 345 120.49 -42.18 21.49
N ALA A 346 119.15 -42.14 21.41
CA ALA A 346 118.47 -41.14 20.54
C ALA A 346 117.65 -39.98 21.17
N ASN A 347 117.16 -40.04 22.42
CA ASN A 347 116.06 -39.17 22.87
C ASN A 347 116.52 -37.83 23.51
N GLY A 348 116.11 -36.65 22.98
CA GLY A 348 116.31 -35.39 23.74
C GLY A 348 116.16 -33.99 23.10
N LEU A 349 115.24 -33.69 22.15
CA LEU A 349 115.25 -32.37 21.44
C LEU A 349 113.95 -31.54 21.29
N GLU A 350 112.77 -31.98 21.72
CA GLU A 350 111.49 -31.51 21.11
C GLU A 350 110.74 -30.32 21.77
N ASN A 351 111.02 -29.97 23.03
CA ASN A 351 110.07 -29.25 23.92
C ASN A 351 109.81 -27.72 23.73
N ALA A 352 110.10 -27.09 22.58
CA ALA A 352 110.41 -25.64 22.55
C ALA A 352 109.39 -24.62 21.97
N VAL A 353 108.22 -25.01 21.42
CA VAL A 353 107.52 -24.17 20.40
C VAL A 353 106.25 -23.40 20.85
N ARG A 354 105.68 -23.67 22.04
CA ARG A 354 104.23 -23.53 22.31
C ARG A 354 103.64 -22.15 22.73
N GLU A 355 104.29 -21.00 22.50
CA GLU A 355 104.07 -19.81 23.37
C GLU A 355 103.49 -18.51 22.76
N LYS A 356 103.06 -18.42 21.48
CA LYS A 356 102.94 -17.10 20.79
C LYS A 356 101.58 -16.57 20.33
N ASP A 357 100.49 -17.34 20.34
CA ASP A 357 99.31 -16.98 19.51
C ASP A 357 98.22 -16.10 20.18
N GLY A 358 98.36 -15.72 21.45
CA GLY A 358 97.24 -15.24 22.29
C GLY A 358 96.85 -13.75 22.26
N ILE A 359 97.17 -12.96 21.22
CA ILE A 359 97.09 -11.47 21.26
C ILE A 359 95.95 -10.85 20.41
N ILE A 360 95.30 -11.61 19.52
CA ILE A 360 94.54 -11.04 18.39
C ILE A 360 93.10 -10.61 18.72
N ASP A 361 92.43 -11.21 19.71
CA ASP A 361 90.96 -11.14 19.84
C ASP A 361 90.36 -9.85 20.45
N GLY A 362 91.17 -8.86 20.81
CA GLY A 362 90.74 -7.76 21.70
C GLY A 362 89.88 -6.63 21.09
N LEU A 363 89.87 -6.44 19.76
CA LEU A 363 89.53 -5.13 19.15
C LEU A 363 88.28 -5.10 18.24
N ARG A 364 87.25 -5.92 18.52
CA ARG A 364 86.06 -6.04 17.64
C ARG A 364 84.69 -5.92 18.34
N LYS A 365 84.61 -5.29 19.52
CA LYS A 365 83.40 -5.37 20.39
C LYS A 365 82.83 -4.02 20.87
N GLU A 366 83.04 -2.92 20.16
CA GLU A 366 82.76 -1.56 20.69
C GLU A 366 82.20 -0.54 19.66
N ASN A 367 81.53 -0.98 18.58
CA ASN A 367 81.16 -0.07 17.48
C ASN A 367 79.67 0.00 17.10
N ASP A 368 78.85 -0.99 17.50
CA ASP A 368 77.51 -1.21 16.92
C ASP A 368 76.33 -0.95 17.88
N GLU A 369 76.52 -0.15 18.94
CA GLU A 369 75.46 0.23 19.89
C GLU A 369 75.05 1.72 19.79
N LEU A 370 73.73 1.95 19.62
CA LEU A 370 72.93 3.18 19.87
C LEU A 370 72.84 4.32 18.82
N ARG A 371 71.78 4.28 17.99
CA ARG A 371 70.92 5.42 17.48
C ARG A 371 69.72 4.82 16.69
N ALA A 372 68.41 4.94 16.96
CA ALA A 372 67.50 5.82 17.75
C ALA A 372 66.95 7.09 17.00
N VAL A 373 65.64 7.49 16.97
CA VAL A 373 64.32 6.86 17.35
C VAL A 373 63.05 7.74 16.95
N LYS A 374 61.81 7.16 16.84
CA LYS A 374 60.39 7.74 16.90
C LYS A 374 59.76 8.62 15.75
N LEU A 375 58.50 8.46 15.23
CA LEU A 375 57.03 8.73 15.61
C LEU A 375 56.45 10.12 15.13
N GLN A 376 55.13 10.49 14.98
CA GLN A 376 53.77 10.00 15.38
C GLN A 376 52.54 10.56 14.50
N ILE A 377 51.28 10.60 15.01
CA ILE A 377 49.89 10.93 14.44
C ILE A 377 48.95 11.54 15.56
N PRO A 378 47.63 11.97 15.48
CA PRO A 378 46.46 11.69 14.53
C PRO A 378 45.29 12.76 14.25
N GLU A 379 44.36 12.48 13.29
CA GLU A 379 42.86 12.68 13.08
C GLU A 379 42.09 14.06 13.40
N GLU A 380 40.74 14.36 13.30
CA GLU A 380 39.38 13.69 13.12
C GLU A 380 38.16 14.69 12.77
N ALA A 381 36.87 14.22 12.62
CA ALA A 381 35.52 14.85 12.90
C ALA A 381 34.56 15.59 11.85
N LEU A 382 33.24 15.79 12.21
CA LEU A 382 32.04 16.06 11.33
C LEU A 382 30.86 16.98 11.88
N THR A 383 30.00 17.50 10.96
CA THR A 383 28.51 17.77 10.99
C THR A 383 27.72 18.89 11.75
N ALA A 384 26.64 19.35 11.08
CA ALA A 384 25.24 19.66 11.52
C ALA A 384 24.74 21.07 12.02
N GLU A 385 23.97 21.74 11.13
CA GLU A 385 22.61 22.33 11.25
C GLU A 385 22.13 23.44 12.25
N GLN A 386 21.24 24.29 11.70
CA GLN A 386 20.11 25.07 12.27
C GLN A 386 20.30 26.01 13.49
N VAL A 387 20.08 27.32 13.27
CA VAL A 387 19.16 28.20 14.05
C VAL A 387 18.57 29.26 13.11
N ASN A 388 17.27 29.55 13.24
CA ASN A 388 16.52 30.52 12.43
C ASN A 388 16.35 31.88 13.15
N GLU A 389 15.98 32.93 12.39
CA GLU A 389 15.36 34.22 12.78
C GLU A 389 15.75 34.95 14.10
N LEU A 390 16.01 36.27 14.01
CA LEU A 390 15.19 37.32 14.69
C LEU A 390 15.79 38.75 14.59
N ARG A 391 14.88 39.76 14.57
CA ARG A 391 15.07 41.21 14.87
C ARG A 391 15.76 42.11 13.82
N GLU A 392 14.99 42.62 12.85
CA GLU A 392 15.30 43.90 12.15
C GLU A 392 14.01 44.68 11.75
N THR A 393 13.07 44.86 12.68
CA THR A 393 11.73 45.45 12.38
C THR A 393 11.14 46.37 13.45
N VAL A 394 11.92 46.88 14.43
CA VAL A 394 11.38 47.71 15.53
C VAL A 394 12.29 48.90 15.89
N LYS A 395 12.43 49.91 15.00
CA LYS A 395 13.24 51.11 15.35
C LYS A 395 13.00 52.47 14.66
N ASN A 396 11.92 52.73 13.91
CA ASN A 396 11.71 54.08 13.34
C ASN A 396 10.24 54.49 13.12
N LEU A 397 9.67 55.22 14.08
CA LEU A 397 8.58 56.20 13.90
C LEU A 397 8.66 57.32 14.97
N GLU A 398 7.95 58.43 14.70
CA GLU A 398 7.46 59.50 15.61
C GLU A 398 8.24 60.83 15.84
N ALA A 399 8.01 61.84 14.96
CA ALA A 399 8.17 63.31 15.18
C ALA A 399 7.51 64.18 14.05
N LYS A 400 7.29 65.51 14.11
CA LYS A 400 6.69 66.50 15.08
C LYS A 400 6.36 67.85 14.34
N LEU A 401 5.99 68.98 14.98
CA LEU A 401 4.88 69.89 14.48
C LEU A 401 4.99 71.47 14.71
N ARG A 402 4.28 72.33 13.88
CA ARG A 402 3.42 73.59 14.18
C ARG A 402 3.67 75.15 13.81
N ASP A 403 2.57 75.89 13.39
CA ASP A 403 1.91 77.28 13.66
C ASP A 403 2.08 78.74 12.94
N ALA A 404 1.00 79.65 12.83
CA ALA A 404 0.90 81.10 12.22
C ALA A 404 -0.42 82.07 12.42
N PRO A 405 -0.53 83.43 12.01
CA PRO A 405 -1.62 84.52 12.30
C PRO A 405 -2.15 85.66 11.24
N SER A 406 -3.03 86.71 11.56
CA SER A 406 -3.71 87.85 10.71
C SER A 406 -4.23 89.21 11.46
N ALA A 407 -5.02 90.32 11.11
CA ALA A 407 -5.90 91.01 10.01
C ALA A 407 -6.41 92.57 10.22
N ASP A 408 -7.32 93.22 9.35
CA ASP A 408 -8.39 94.38 9.46
C ASP A 408 -8.14 96.00 9.45
N GLU A 409 -9.01 97.11 9.23
CA GLU A 409 -10.27 97.66 8.47
C GLU A 409 -10.64 99.26 8.65
N VAL A 410 -11.71 99.96 8.03
CA VAL A 410 -12.55 101.27 8.35
C VAL A 410 -12.46 102.64 7.45
N ALA A 411 -13.34 103.70 7.17
CA ALA A 411 -14.82 104.20 7.09
C ALA A 411 -15.12 105.69 6.43
N ALA A 412 -16.37 106.36 6.38
CA ALA A 412 -16.76 107.66 5.61
C ALA A 412 -18.04 108.58 6.00
N ASN A 413 -18.44 109.71 5.30
CA ASN A 413 -19.75 110.49 5.50
C ASN A 413 -20.38 111.50 4.42
N GLY A 414 -20.07 111.51 3.11
CA GLY A 414 -20.61 112.52 2.14
C GLY A 414 -22.00 112.23 1.53
N LEU A 415 -23.04 111.96 2.34
CA LEU A 415 -24.08 110.99 1.94
C LEU A 415 -25.46 111.52 1.49
N GLU A 416 -26.01 112.61 2.04
CA GLU A 416 -27.47 112.79 2.12
C GLU A 416 -28.21 113.13 0.81
N SER A 417 -27.74 114.09 0.00
CA SER A 417 -28.36 114.33 -1.32
C SER A 417 -28.16 113.14 -2.27
N ALA A 418 -27.08 112.38 -2.07
CA ALA A 418 -26.84 111.13 -2.78
C ALA A 418 -27.71 109.98 -2.25
N VAL A 419 -28.37 110.10 -1.09
CA VAL A 419 -29.36 109.10 -0.64
C VAL A 419 -30.63 109.21 -1.48
N ARG A 420 -31.20 110.41 -1.69
CA ARG A 420 -32.45 110.53 -2.45
C ARG A 420 -32.32 110.10 -3.92
N GLU A 421 -31.22 110.44 -4.58
CA GLU A 421 -30.94 109.99 -5.95
C GLU A 421 -30.66 108.47 -5.99
N LYS A 422 -30.06 107.92 -4.93
CA LYS A 422 -30.00 106.46 -4.71
C LYS A 422 -31.36 105.86 -4.40
N ASP A 423 -32.32 106.55 -3.78
CA ASP A 423 -33.63 105.97 -3.46
C ASP A 423 -34.46 105.71 -4.73
N GLU A 424 -34.44 106.64 -5.68
CA GLU A 424 -35.07 106.44 -7.00
C GLU A 424 -34.32 105.38 -7.83
N LEU A 425 -32.98 105.34 -7.74
CA LEU A 425 -32.16 104.25 -8.30
C LEU A 425 -32.46 102.91 -7.61
N ILE A 426 -32.70 102.87 -6.30
CA ILE A 426 -33.04 101.69 -5.50
C ILE A 426 -34.42 101.17 -5.90
N GLU A 427 -35.39 102.04 -6.20
CA GLU A 427 -36.68 101.63 -6.76
C GLU A 427 -36.53 101.07 -8.18
N GLY A 428 -35.68 101.65 -9.02
CA GLY A 428 -35.31 101.06 -10.32
C GLY A 428 -34.70 99.67 -10.15
N MET A 429 -33.62 99.59 -9.37
CA MET A 429 -32.93 98.34 -9.02
C MET A 429 -33.84 97.34 -8.31
N ARG A 430 -34.88 97.75 -7.58
CA ARG A 430 -35.85 96.83 -6.95
C ARG A 430 -36.68 96.10 -7.99
N ARG A 431 -37.24 96.82 -8.97
CA ARG A 431 -37.98 96.20 -10.10
C ARG A 431 -37.05 95.33 -10.93
N GLU A 432 -35.85 95.81 -11.24
CA GLU A 432 -34.83 95.02 -11.95
C GLU A 432 -34.44 93.77 -11.15
N ASN A 433 -34.29 93.84 -9.81
CA ASN A 433 -34.05 92.67 -8.96
C ASN A 433 -35.27 91.74 -8.86
N GLU A 434 -36.50 92.22 -9.05
CA GLU A 434 -37.72 91.40 -9.07
C GLU A 434 -37.87 90.67 -10.42
N GLU A 435 -37.61 91.36 -11.53
CA GLU A 435 -37.52 90.76 -12.87
C GLU A 435 -36.36 89.76 -12.97
N LEU A 436 -35.16 90.11 -12.45
CA LEU A 436 -34.03 89.19 -12.36
C LEU A 436 -34.30 88.00 -11.43
N LYS A 437 -35.08 88.16 -10.35
CA LYS A 437 -35.52 87.02 -9.52
C LYS A 437 -36.51 86.12 -10.26
N ALA A 438 -37.44 86.69 -11.03
CA ALA A 438 -38.38 85.92 -11.84
C ALA A 438 -37.63 85.12 -12.92
N LEU A 439 -36.78 85.79 -13.71
CA LEU A 439 -35.95 85.15 -14.73
C LEU A 439 -34.98 84.11 -14.15
N ARG A 440 -34.39 84.38 -12.98
CA ARG A 440 -33.58 83.39 -12.24
C ARG A 440 -34.42 82.20 -11.79
N GLY A 441 -35.62 82.42 -11.28
CA GLY A 441 -36.54 81.35 -10.89
C GLY A 441 -36.95 80.47 -12.07
N GLU A 442 -37.27 81.09 -13.22
CA GLU A 442 -37.57 80.37 -14.46
C GLU A 442 -36.35 79.61 -15.01
N GLN A 443 -35.12 80.17 -14.90
CA GLN A 443 -33.89 79.47 -15.25
C GLN A 443 -33.57 78.31 -14.30
N GLU A 444 -33.77 78.48 -12.99
CA GLU A 444 -33.58 77.42 -11.99
C GLU A 444 -34.61 76.31 -12.16
N GLU A 445 -35.88 76.63 -12.41
CA GLU A 445 -36.93 75.66 -12.72
C GLU A 445 -36.65 74.93 -14.05
N PHE A 446 -36.23 75.64 -15.10
CA PHE A 446 -35.86 75.02 -16.38
C PHE A 446 -34.67 74.07 -16.23
N ALA A 447 -33.60 74.49 -15.55
CA ALA A 447 -32.41 73.67 -15.33
C ALA A 447 -32.71 72.41 -14.49
N VAL A 448 -33.56 72.53 -13.46
CA VAL A 448 -34.05 71.35 -12.70
C VAL A 448 -34.89 70.44 -13.59
N ARG A 449 -35.76 71.01 -14.43
CA ARG A 449 -36.63 70.26 -15.34
C ARG A 449 -35.86 69.53 -16.46
N GLU A 450 -34.73 70.06 -16.89
CA GLU A 450 -33.81 69.43 -17.86
C GLU A 450 -32.98 68.30 -17.22
N GLN A 451 -32.59 68.42 -15.95
CA GLN A 451 -31.85 67.38 -15.22
C GLN A 451 -32.72 66.20 -14.75
N ILE A 452 -34.03 66.41 -14.53
CA ILE A 452 -34.95 65.35 -14.08
C ILE A 452 -34.94 64.11 -15.01
N PRO A 453 -35.07 64.23 -16.35
CA PRO A 453 -34.95 63.10 -17.26
C PRO A 453 -33.61 62.35 -17.19
N GLU A 454 -32.49 63.04 -17.06
CA GLU A 454 -31.16 62.39 -16.96
C GLU A 454 -31.03 61.61 -15.65
N LEU A 455 -31.48 62.20 -14.53
CA LEU A 455 -31.51 61.54 -13.22
C LEU A 455 -32.47 60.34 -13.22
N GLN A 456 -33.62 60.44 -13.91
CA GLN A 456 -34.56 59.32 -14.07
C GLN A 456 -33.96 58.19 -14.91
N SER A 457 -33.24 58.50 -16.00
CA SER A 457 -32.53 57.50 -16.78
C SER A 457 -31.41 56.84 -15.97
N SER A 458 -30.62 57.62 -15.23
CA SER A 458 -29.55 57.10 -14.37
C SER A 458 -30.08 56.24 -13.22
N LEU A 459 -31.23 56.59 -12.64
CA LEU A 459 -31.92 55.75 -11.65
C LEU A 459 -32.38 54.43 -12.28
N HIS A 460 -32.99 54.47 -13.46
CA HIS A 460 -33.43 53.25 -14.15
C HIS A 460 -32.25 52.33 -14.51
N ASP A 461 -31.14 52.88 -14.99
CA ASP A 461 -29.90 52.14 -15.24
C ASP A 461 -29.31 51.52 -13.97
N LEU A 462 -29.43 52.19 -12.82
CA LEU A 462 -28.97 51.69 -11.53
C LEU A 462 -29.91 50.61 -10.96
N GLU A 463 -31.23 50.78 -11.10
CA GLU A 463 -32.22 49.76 -10.75
C GLU A 463 -32.05 48.49 -11.60
N GLN A 464 -31.78 48.64 -12.90
CA GLN A 464 -31.53 47.51 -13.79
C GLN A 464 -30.24 46.79 -13.41
N LYS A 465 -29.14 47.52 -13.21
CA LYS A 465 -27.88 46.94 -12.70
C LYS A 465 -28.05 46.25 -11.35
N LEU A 466 -28.85 46.81 -10.44
CA LEU A 466 -29.16 46.19 -9.16
C LEU A 466 -29.84 44.83 -9.38
N ARG A 467 -30.94 44.79 -10.15
CA ARG A 467 -31.66 43.55 -10.50
C ARG A 467 -30.75 42.51 -11.15
N ASP A 468 -29.88 42.93 -12.06
CA ASP A 468 -28.93 42.04 -12.73
C ASP A 468 -27.88 41.48 -11.74
N THR A 469 -27.40 42.28 -10.78
CA THR A 469 -26.51 41.80 -9.70
C THR A 469 -27.22 40.92 -8.66
N GLU A 470 -28.47 41.23 -8.30
CA GLU A 470 -29.30 40.39 -7.42
C GLU A 470 -29.57 39.03 -8.05
N LYS A 471 -29.89 39.01 -9.36
CA LYS A 471 -30.05 37.78 -10.12
C LYS A 471 -28.75 36.99 -10.20
N ALA A 472 -27.63 37.63 -10.55
CA ALA A 472 -26.32 36.96 -10.61
C ALA A 472 -25.88 36.40 -9.24
N LEU A 473 -26.28 37.03 -8.14
CA LEU A 473 -26.04 36.53 -6.78
C LEU A 473 -26.96 35.36 -6.39
N ALA A 474 -28.19 35.32 -6.92
CA ALA A 474 -29.12 34.20 -6.75
C ALA A 474 -28.77 32.98 -7.63
N GLU A 475 -28.13 33.21 -8.78
CA GLU A 475 -27.58 32.19 -9.69
C GLU A 475 -26.15 31.76 -9.31
N ALA A 476 -25.54 32.37 -8.29
CA ALA A 476 -24.22 31.98 -7.80
C ALA A 476 -24.24 30.60 -7.11
N PRO A 477 -23.15 29.80 -7.19
CA PRO A 477 -23.08 28.49 -6.54
C PRO A 477 -23.39 28.58 -5.05
N LYS A 478 -24.31 27.73 -4.59
CA LYS A 478 -24.83 27.81 -3.21
C LYS A 478 -23.78 27.37 -2.21
N GLY A 479 -23.89 27.87 -0.98
CA GLY A 479 -22.99 27.49 0.11
C GLY A 479 -22.89 25.97 0.29
N ASP A 480 -24.00 25.25 0.09
CA ASP A 480 -24.08 23.79 0.17
C ASP A 480 -23.31 23.08 -0.97
N GLU A 481 -23.35 23.62 -2.19
CA GLU A 481 -22.58 23.11 -3.34
C GLU A 481 -21.08 23.34 -3.12
N ILE A 482 -20.70 24.53 -2.64
CA ILE A 482 -19.32 24.86 -2.28
C ILE A 482 -18.81 23.97 -1.13
N ASN A 483 -19.67 23.64 -0.16
CA ASN A 483 -19.32 22.75 0.94
C ASN A 483 -19.23 21.29 0.50
N GLY A 484 -20.11 20.81 -0.40
CA GLY A 484 -20.02 19.49 -1.01
C GLY A 484 -18.73 19.33 -1.83
N LEU A 485 -18.38 20.33 -2.64
CA LEU A 485 -17.11 20.36 -3.39
C LEU A 485 -15.89 20.35 -2.46
N LYS A 486 -15.91 21.06 -1.33
CA LYS A 486 -14.85 20.97 -0.32
C LYS A 486 -14.76 19.58 0.29
N SER A 487 -15.88 18.98 0.68
CA SER A 487 -15.91 17.62 1.26
C SER A 487 -15.36 16.58 0.29
N GLU A 488 -15.64 16.70 -1.00
CA GLU A 488 -15.09 15.82 -2.04
C GLU A 488 -13.59 16.09 -2.30
N VAL A 489 -13.13 17.35 -2.25
CA VAL A 489 -11.70 17.68 -2.27
C VAL A 489 -10.97 17.07 -1.07
N ASP A 490 -11.52 17.20 0.14
CA ASP A 490 -10.95 16.60 1.36
C ASP A 490 -10.93 15.06 1.26
N ARG A 491 -11.98 14.45 0.70
CA ARG A 491 -12.03 13.00 0.44
C ARG A 491 -10.92 12.57 -0.53
N LEU A 492 -10.78 13.27 -1.65
CA LEU A 492 -9.77 12.99 -2.68
C LEU A 492 -8.34 13.24 -2.18
N VAL A 493 -8.10 14.27 -1.37
CA VAL A 493 -6.80 14.54 -0.73
C VAL A 493 -6.41 13.39 0.21
N ASN A 494 -7.34 12.89 1.03
CA ASN A 494 -7.08 11.73 1.88
C ASN A 494 -6.82 10.45 1.06
N GLU A 495 -7.56 10.24 -0.03
CA GLU A 495 -7.34 9.10 -0.94
C GLU A 495 -5.98 9.17 -1.66
N ILE A 496 -5.52 10.38 -2.03
CA ILE A 496 -4.19 10.62 -2.60
C ILE A 496 -3.09 10.35 -1.55
N ASN A 497 -3.28 10.81 -0.30
CA ASN A 497 -2.29 10.62 0.77
C ASN A 497 -2.06 9.14 1.08
N GLU A 498 -3.12 8.32 1.16
CA GLU A 498 -2.97 6.87 1.40
C GLU A 498 -2.38 6.16 0.17
N LYS A 499 -2.72 6.57 -1.06
CA LYS A 499 -2.07 6.05 -2.28
C LYS A 499 -0.57 6.36 -2.31
N ASN A 500 -0.16 7.56 -1.94
CA ASN A 500 1.26 7.94 -1.84
C ASN A 500 1.99 7.07 -0.80
N ARG A 501 1.39 6.85 0.37
CA ARG A 501 1.93 5.96 1.40
C ARG A 501 2.11 4.51 0.92
N ILE A 502 1.13 3.98 0.19
CA ILE A 502 1.22 2.64 -0.43
C ILE A 502 2.35 2.60 -1.46
N ILE A 503 2.54 3.66 -2.27
CA ILE A 503 3.65 3.77 -3.22
C ILE A 503 5.00 3.78 -2.50
N ASP A 504 5.15 4.51 -1.40
CA ASP A 504 6.38 4.55 -0.60
C ASP A 504 6.71 3.18 0.01
N GLU A 505 5.70 2.45 0.51
CA GLU A 505 5.87 1.09 1.04
C GLU A 505 6.23 0.08 -0.05
N LEU A 506 5.60 0.17 -1.24
CA LEU A 506 5.94 -0.65 -2.41
C LEU A 506 7.36 -0.37 -2.92
N ASN A 507 7.80 0.89 -2.96
CA ASN A 507 9.16 1.27 -3.34
C ASN A 507 10.17 0.66 -2.35
N LYS A 508 9.91 0.76 -1.04
CA LYS A 508 10.76 0.12 -0.04
C LYS A 508 10.84 -1.40 -0.23
N ILE A 509 9.70 -2.07 -0.42
CA ILE A 509 9.66 -3.53 -0.65
C ILE A 509 10.44 -3.91 -1.91
N LYS A 510 10.32 -3.14 -3.01
CA LYS A 510 11.10 -3.33 -4.23
C LYS A 510 12.60 -3.25 -3.92
N ASP A 511 13.05 -2.20 -3.25
CA ASP A 511 14.48 -1.95 -3.00
C ASP A 511 15.08 -2.99 -2.04
N ASP A 512 14.35 -3.38 -0.99
CA ASP A 512 14.70 -4.50 -0.09
C ASP A 512 14.86 -5.82 -0.89
N LYS A 513 14.03 -6.06 -1.92
CA LYS A 513 14.11 -7.24 -2.79
C LYS A 513 15.24 -7.16 -3.83
N GLU A 514 15.48 -6.01 -4.43
CA GLU A 514 16.62 -5.81 -5.35
C GLU A 514 17.94 -6.01 -4.62
N TRP A 515 18.07 -5.52 -3.39
CA TRP A 515 19.22 -5.76 -2.51
C TRP A 515 19.39 -7.26 -2.20
N SER A 516 18.30 -7.94 -1.78
CA SER A 516 18.31 -9.39 -1.53
C SER A 516 18.73 -10.21 -2.76
N ILE A 517 18.28 -9.81 -3.96
CA ILE A 517 18.66 -10.43 -5.24
C ILE A 517 20.15 -10.17 -5.55
N GLY A 518 20.68 -9.03 -5.16
CA GLY A 518 22.12 -8.73 -5.21
C GLY A 518 22.95 -9.72 -4.38
N GLU A 519 22.59 -9.95 -3.11
CA GLU A 519 23.25 -10.93 -2.25
C GLU A 519 23.20 -12.34 -2.84
N TYR A 520 22.01 -12.82 -3.26
CA TYR A 520 21.89 -14.16 -3.85
C TYR A 520 22.73 -14.34 -5.11
N ARG A 521 22.87 -13.29 -5.95
CA ARG A 521 23.76 -13.32 -7.13
C ARG A 521 25.23 -13.41 -6.74
N GLN A 522 25.63 -12.71 -5.66
CA GLN A 522 27.00 -12.82 -5.15
C GLN A 522 27.28 -14.22 -4.59
N TRP A 523 26.41 -14.76 -3.74
CA TRP A 523 26.60 -16.11 -3.17
C TRP A 523 26.62 -17.21 -4.26
N LEU A 524 25.81 -17.07 -5.31
CA LEU A 524 25.88 -17.94 -6.49
C LEU A 524 27.23 -17.84 -7.22
N SER A 525 27.78 -16.63 -7.38
CA SER A 525 29.09 -16.43 -7.97
C SER A 525 30.21 -17.03 -7.11
N ASP A 526 30.16 -16.83 -5.79
CA ASP A 526 31.17 -17.33 -4.85
C ASP A 526 31.13 -18.88 -4.76
N ALA A 527 29.93 -19.48 -4.75
CA ALA A 527 29.76 -20.92 -4.81
C ALA A 527 30.24 -21.52 -6.15
N HIS A 528 29.97 -20.86 -7.28
CA HIS A 528 30.44 -21.28 -8.60
C HIS A 528 31.96 -21.20 -8.71
N ASN A 529 32.58 -20.14 -8.19
CA ASN A 529 34.04 -20.01 -8.14
C ASN A 529 34.67 -21.11 -7.27
N ARG A 530 34.15 -21.34 -6.05
CA ARG A 530 34.60 -22.44 -5.18
C ARG A 530 34.45 -23.81 -5.85
N ALA A 531 33.38 -24.03 -6.62
CA ALA A 531 33.19 -25.29 -7.36
C ALA A 531 34.27 -25.48 -8.44
N ASN A 532 34.59 -24.43 -9.21
CA ASN A 532 35.69 -24.44 -10.18
C ASN A 532 37.05 -24.69 -9.50
N ASP A 533 37.32 -24.05 -8.36
CA ASP A 533 38.58 -24.20 -7.63
C ASP A 533 38.75 -25.63 -7.09
N LEU A 534 37.67 -26.25 -6.57
CA LEU A 534 37.66 -27.66 -6.16
C LEU A 534 37.83 -28.61 -7.35
N GLU A 535 37.21 -28.32 -8.50
CA GLU A 535 37.35 -29.11 -9.72
C GLU A 535 38.77 -29.03 -10.30
N ASN A 536 39.41 -27.86 -10.26
CA ASN A 536 40.83 -27.69 -10.58
C ASN A 536 41.72 -28.49 -9.61
N ALA A 537 41.49 -28.39 -8.30
CA ALA A 537 42.25 -29.11 -7.29
C ALA A 537 42.13 -30.63 -7.41
N LEU A 538 40.96 -31.17 -7.76
CA LEU A 538 40.79 -32.59 -8.09
C LEU A 538 41.61 -32.98 -9.32
N ASN A 539 41.51 -32.21 -10.40
CA ASN A 539 42.29 -32.42 -11.63
C ASN A 539 43.81 -32.30 -11.43
N GLU A 540 44.30 -31.66 -10.36
CA GLU A 540 45.72 -31.69 -9.97
C GLU A 540 46.05 -32.90 -9.10
N LYS A 541 45.22 -33.24 -8.11
CA LYS A 541 45.41 -34.40 -7.24
C LYS A 541 45.36 -35.73 -7.99
N ASP A 542 44.52 -35.86 -9.00
CA ASP A 542 44.51 -37.05 -9.87
C ASP A 542 45.83 -37.23 -10.64
N LYS A 543 46.41 -36.16 -11.18
CA LYS A 543 47.74 -36.20 -11.84
C LYS A 543 48.85 -36.57 -10.85
N VAL A 544 48.76 -36.10 -9.60
CA VAL A 544 49.68 -36.50 -8.53
C VAL A 544 49.53 -38.00 -8.23
N ILE A 545 48.30 -38.52 -8.08
CA ILE A 545 48.04 -39.94 -7.85
C ILE A 545 48.56 -40.81 -9.01
N GLU A 546 48.35 -40.41 -10.27
CA GLU A 546 48.93 -41.08 -11.44
C GLU A 546 50.47 -41.11 -11.39
N GLY A 547 51.10 -40.00 -10.98
CA GLY A 547 52.55 -39.91 -10.79
C GLY A 547 53.08 -40.81 -9.67
N LEU A 548 52.43 -40.81 -8.50
CA LEU A 548 52.83 -41.61 -7.35
C LEU A 548 52.63 -43.12 -7.60
N HIS A 549 51.54 -43.53 -8.26
CA HIS A 549 51.37 -44.92 -8.70
C HIS A 549 52.50 -45.35 -9.64
N LYS A 550 52.86 -44.50 -10.62
CA LYS A 550 53.93 -44.79 -11.57
C LYS A 550 55.30 -44.91 -10.89
N GLU A 551 55.63 -44.06 -9.92
CA GLU A 551 56.86 -44.18 -9.14
C GLU A 551 56.87 -45.47 -8.29
N ASN A 552 55.73 -45.82 -7.66
CA ASN A 552 55.57 -47.06 -6.91
C ASN A 552 55.79 -48.29 -7.78
N ASP A 553 55.24 -48.33 -8.99
CA ASP A 553 55.41 -49.45 -9.93
C ASP A 553 56.85 -49.56 -10.45
N GLU A 554 57.53 -48.42 -10.67
CA GLU A 554 58.96 -48.39 -11.04
C GLU A 554 59.85 -48.90 -9.88
N LEU A 555 59.59 -48.49 -8.63
CA LEU A 555 60.32 -48.97 -7.46
C LEU A 555 60.07 -50.45 -7.16
N LYS A 556 58.81 -50.91 -7.23
CA LYS A 556 58.44 -52.34 -7.09
C LYS A 556 59.11 -53.20 -8.17
N SER A 557 59.18 -52.70 -9.41
CA SER A 557 59.89 -53.36 -10.51
C SER A 557 61.38 -53.49 -10.20
N ALA A 558 62.04 -52.39 -9.80
CA ALA A 558 63.46 -52.36 -9.46
C ALA A 558 63.82 -53.28 -8.27
N GLN A 559 63.01 -53.30 -7.21
CA GLN A 559 63.17 -54.26 -6.10
C GLN A 559 63.07 -55.70 -6.60
N SER A 560 62.12 -56.01 -7.49
CA SER A 560 61.98 -57.37 -8.06
C SER A 560 63.19 -57.81 -8.89
N GLU A 561 63.87 -56.88 -9.57
CA GLU A 561 65.08 -57.17 -10.35
C GLU A 561 66.32 -57.34 -9.45
N GLY A 562 66.41 -56.56 -8.36
CA GLY A 562 67.40 -56.77 -7.30
C GLY A 562 67.29 -58.14 -6.64
N ILE A 563 66.07 -58.62 -6.38
CA ILE A 563 65.83 -59.95 -5.81
C ILE A 563 66.19 -61.06 -6.83
N LYS A 564 65.76 -60.95 -8.09
CA LYS A 564 66.10 -61.95 -9.15
C LYS A 564 67.62 -62.05 -9.39
N SER A 565 68.34 -60.93 -9.32
CA SER A 565 69.80 -60.93 -9.45
C SER A 565 70.52 -61.48 -8.21
N ARG A 566 69.91 -61.46 -7.02
CA ARG A 566 70.38 -62.18 -5.82
C ARG A 566 70.22 -63.70 -5.96
N GLU A 567 69.08 -64.18 -6.50
CA GLU A 567 68.85 -65.62 -6.72
C GLU A 567 69.73 -66.22 -7.83
N GLY A 568 70.12 -65.42 -8.83
CA GLY A 568 71.00 -65.85 -9.92
C GLY A 568 72.46 -66.15 -9.51
N VAL A 569 72.89 -65.79 -8.29
CA VAL A 569 74.27 -65.97 -7.79
C VAL A 569 74.30 -67.00 -6.64
N GLY A 570 73.59 -68.11 -6.82
CA GLY A 570 73.87 -69.32 -6.04
C GLY A 570 75.31 -69.81 -6.32
N PRO A 571 76.09 -70.23 -5.30
CA PRO A 571 77.45 -70.68 -5.51
C PRO A 571 77.46 -71.94 -6.37
N LYS A 572 78.19 -71.90 -7.49
CA LYS A 572 78.54 -73.12 -8.22
C LYS A 572 79.40 -73.97 -7.30
N SER A 573 78.92 -75.16 -6.96
CA SER A 573 79.73 -76.20 -6.33
C SER A 573 80.74 -76.73 -7.35
N GLU A 574 81.92 -76.10 -7.41
CA GLU A 574 83.06 -76.67 -8.11
C GLU A 574 83.54 -77.90 -7.33
N GLU A 575 83.25 -79.08 -7.89
CA GLU A 575 83.78 -80.36 -7.39
C GLU A 575 85.31 -80.35 -7.58
N PHE A 576 86.04 -80.44 -6.47
CA PHE A 576 87.48 -80.72 -6.48
C PHE A 576 87.69 -82.23 -6.35
N GLU A 577 88.34 -82.83 -7.35
CA GLU A 577 88.93 -84.19 -7.30
C GLU A 577 90.24 -84.22 -6.49
#